data_AF-A0A2V7M8P2-F1
#
_entry.id   AF-A0A2V7M8P2-F1
#
_cell.length_a   1.000
_cell.length_b   1.000
_cell.length_c   1.000
_cell.angle_alpha   90.00
_cell.angle_beta   90.00
_cell.angle_gamma   90.00
#
_symmetry.space_group_name_H-M   'P 1'
#
loop_
_entity.id
_entity.type
_entity.pdbx_description
1 polymer ?
#
loop_
_entity_poly.entity_id
_entity_poly.type
_entity_poly.pdbx_seq_one_letter_code
_entity_poly.pdbx_strand_id
1 'polypeptide(L)'
;MIQSRLLRRLGLLAALAAGYFVAGKLGLEVAYIHPSATAVWPPTGLTLAALLLAGYDVWPAVLVGAFLVNITTAGSVATSAAIAVGNTLEGLLGAYLVNRFARGQRACERARDIFKLA
;
A
#
# COMPACT_ATOMS: atom_id res chain seq x y z
N MET A 1 9.46 -4.62 28.22
CA MET A 1 8.66 -5.33 27.20
C MET A 1 7.91 -4.41 26.22
N ILE A 2 7.51 -3.19 26.58
CA ILE A 2 6.77 -2.26 25.69
C ILE A 2 7.67 -1.67 24.58
N GLN A 3 8.91 -1.31 24.91
CA GLN A 3 9.89 -0.75 23.97
C GLN A 3 10.23 -1.69 22.80
N SER A 4 10.38 -3.00 23.04
CA SER A 4 10.70 -3.97 21.98
C SER A 4 9.54 -4.19 21.01
N ARG A 5 8.29 -4.09 21.49
CA ARG A 5 7.11 -4.10 20.61
C ARG A 5 7.05 -2.86 19.74
N LEU A 6 7.34 -1.68 20.30
CA LEU A 6 7.35 -0.42 19.56
C LEU A 6 8.44 -0.39 18.48
N LEU A 7 9.67 -0.78 18.82
CA LEU A 7 10.79 -0.86 17.87
C LEU A 7 10.50 -1.82 16.72
N ARG A 8 9.94 -2.99 17.01
CA ARG A 8 9.55 -3.96 15.98
C ARG A 8 8.45 -3.41 15.07
N ARG A 9 7.52 -2.63 15.63
CA ARG A 9 6.43 -1.99 14.88
C ARG A 9 6.95 -0.86 13.99
N LEU A 10 7.85 -0.02 14.50
CA LEU A 10 8.52 1.02 13.72
C LEU A 10 9.36 0.42 12.59
N GLY A 11 10.09 -0.68 12.85
CA GLY A 11 10.81 -1.42 11.82
C GLY A 11 9.89 -1.97 10.72
N LEU A 12 8.72 -2.49 11.10
CA LEU A 12 7.68 -2.92 10.16
C LEU A 12 7.16 -1.76 9.30
N LEU A 13 6.85 -0.61 9.92
CA LEU A 13 6.37 0.58 9.21
C LEU A 13 7.43 1.11 8.23
N ALA A 14 8.70 1.16 8.66
CA ALA A 14 9.81 1.59 7.82
C ALA A 14 10.04 0.63 6.64
N ALA A 15 10.01 -0.69 6.88
CA ALA A 15 10.11 -1.69 5.83
C ALA A 15 8.93 -1.61 4.86
N LEU A 16 7.72 -1.34 5.35
CA LEU A 16 6.53 -1.16 4.52
C LEU A 16 6.66 0.06 3.62
N ALA A 17 7.06 1.21 4.18
CA ALA A 17 7.25 2.44 3.43
C ALA A 17 8.34 2.29 2.38
N ALA A 18 9.46 1.64 2.72
CA ALA A 18 10.55 1.35 1.80
C ALA A 18 10.09 0.39 0.68
N GLY A 19 9.39 -0.69 1.03
CA GLY A 19 8.84 -1.65 0.06
C GLY A 19 7.83 -1.00 -0.88
N TYR A 20 6.94 -0.15 -0.35
CA TYR A 20 5.98 0.62 -1.14
C TYR A 20 6.70 1.57 -2.10
N PHE A 21 7.76 2.25 -1.63
CA PHE A 21 8.54 3.17 -2.43
C PHE A 21 9.26 2.47 -3.59
N VAL A 22 9.94 1.35 -3.31
CA VAL A 22 10.65 0.56 -4.31
C VAL A 22 9.67 -0.05 -5.32
N ALA A 23 8.58 -0.65 -4.85
CA ALA A 23 7.54 -1.21 -5.73
C ALA A 23 6.90 -0.12 -6.61
N GLY A 24 6.70 1.08 -6.06
CA GLY A 24 6.15 2.22 -6.80
C GLY A 24 7.12 2.68 -7.89
N LYS A 25 8.40 2.83 -7.58
CA LYS A 25 9.43 3.20 -8.58
C LYS A 25 9.59 2.15 -9.67
N LEU A 26 9.63 0.86 -9.32
CA LEU A 26 9.71 -0.24 -10.28
C LEU A 26 8.44 -0.33 -11.16
N GLY A 27 7.26 -0.13 -10.58
CA GLY A 27 6.01 -0.08 -11.34
C GLY A 27 6.00 1.08 -12.34
N LEU A 28 6.54 2.24 -11.94
CA LEU A 28 6.65 3.43 -12.77
C LEU A 28 7.71 3.31 -13.89
N GLU A 29 8.77 2.53 -13.70
CA GLU A 29 9.71 2.20 -14.79
C GLU A 29 9.04 1.44 -15.95
N VAL A 30 7.92 0.75 -15.68
CA VAL A 30 7.11 0.04 -16.69
C VAL A 30 6.00 0.94 -17.26
N ALA A 31 5.88 2.19 -16.82
CA ALA A 31 4.84 3.11 -17.29
C ALA A 31 5.20 3.69 -18.68
N TYR A 32 4.62 3.13 -19.75
CA TYR A 32 4.93 3.53 -21.14
C TYR A 32 4.16 4.78 -21.64
N ILE A 33 3.06 5.19 -20.99
CA ILE A 33 2.17 6.26 -21.52
C ILE A 33 2.08 7.50 -20.62
N HIS A 34 2.09 7.35 -19.29
CA HIS A 34 2.09 8.47 -18.34
C HIS A 34 3.14 8.27 -17.24
N PRO A 35 3.99 9.26 -16.93
CA PRO A 35 5.05 9.13 -15.92
C PRO A 35 4.55 8.81 -14.50
N SER A 36 3.25 8.90 -14.26
CA SER A 36 2.62 8.73 -12.95
C SER A 36 1.55 7.63 -12.92
N ALA A 37 1.36 6.87 -14.01
CA ALA A 37 0.35 5.81 -14.06
C ALA A 37 0.88 4.58 -14.81
N THR A 38 0.96 3.46 -14.12
CA THR A 38 1.35 2.16 -14.69
C THR A 38 0.19 1.18 -14.63
N ALA A 39 0.11 0.29 -15.61
CA ALA A 39 -0.91 -0.75 -15.69
C ALA A 39 -0.77 -1.80 -14.56
N VAL A 40 0.44 -1.97 -14.02
CA VAL A 40 0.71 -2.85 -12.88
C VAL A 40 1.19 -1.97 -11.73
N TRP A 41 0.33 -1.77 -10.73
CA TRP A 41 0.64 -0.98 -9.53
C TRP A 41 0.83 -1.90 -8.31
N PRO A 42 2.01 -2.53 -8.14
CA PRO A 42 2.30 -3.42 -7.02
C PRO A 42 2.13 -2.78 -5.62
N PRO A 43 2.28 -1.46 -5.41
CA PRO A 43 2.06 -0.86 -4.09
C PRO A 43 0.64 -1.04 -3.54
N THR A 44 -0.40 -1.11 -4.40
CA THR A 44 -1.78 -1.35 -3.93
C THR A 44 -1.91 -2.72 -3.26
N GLY A 45 -1.35 -3.77 -3.88
CA GLY A 45 -1.33 -5.11 -3.29
C GLY A 45 -0.55 -5.17 -1.99
N LEU A 46 0.58 -4.47 -1.91
CA LEU A 46 1.40 -4.38 -0.70
C LEU A 46 0.64 -3.69 0.44
N THR A 47 -0.03 -2.57 0.16
CA THR A 47 -0.86 -1.85 1.13
C THR A 47 -2.02 -2.70 1.63
N LEU A 48 -2.72 -3.39 0.72
CA LEU A 48 -3.83 -4.25 1.10
C LEU A 48 -3.34 -5.39 2.00
N ALA A 49 -2.25 -6.07 1.62
CA ALA A 49 -1.64 -7.11 2.45
C ALA A 49 -1.20 -6.58 3.81
N ALA A 50 -0.58 -5.39 3.86
CA ALA A 50 -0.14 -4.75 5.09
C ALA A 50 -1.30 -4.45 6.03
N LEU A 51 -2.37 -3.84 5.51
CA LEU A 51 -3.56 -3.47 6.30
C LEU A 51 -4.32 -4.71 6.78
N LEU A 52 -4.37 -5.79 5.99
CA LEU A 52 -4.99 -7.04 6.39
C LEU A 52 -4.14 -7.80 7.43
N LEU A 53 -2.81 -7.85 7.26
CA LEU A 53 -1.91 -8.64 8.12
C LEU A 53 -1.49 -7.91 9.41
N ALA A 54 -1.16 -6.63 9.32
CA ALA A 54 -0.66 -5.81 10.42
C ALA A 54 -1.73 -4.87 11.03
N GLY A 55 -2.93 -4.83 10.45
CA GLY A 55 -4.06 -4.02 10.89
C GLY A 55 -4.04 -2.58 10.34
N TYR A 56 -5.10 -1.82 10.63
CA TYR A 56 -5.27 -0.47 10.09
C TYR A 56 -4.22 0.54 10.56
N ASP A 57 -3.54 0.29 11.68
CA ASP A 57 -2.53 1.18 12.26
C ASP A 57 -1.32 1.45 11.35
N VAL A 58 -1.14 0.69 10.26
CA VAL A 58 -0.04 0.90 9.30
C VAL A 58 -0.33 1.94 8.22
N TRP A 59 -1.56 2.49 8.17
CA TRP A 59 -1.96 3.49 7.18
C TRP A 59 -1.02 4.71 7.06
N PRO A 60 -0.35 5.23 8.12
CA PRO A 60 0.54 6.38 7.98
C PRO A 60 1.79 6.04 7.16
N ALA A 61 2.28 4.79 7.24
CA ALA A 61 3.43 4.35 6.44
C ALA A 61 3.09 4.28 4.95
N VAL A 62 1.85 3.89 4.62
CA VAL A 62 1.32 3.89 3.25
C VAL A 62 1.22 5.32 2.71
N LEU A 63 0.66 6.23 3.50
CA LEU A 63 0.55 7.65 3.12
C LEU A 63 1.93 8.26 2.84
N VAL A 64 2.90 8.04 3.73
CA VAL A 64 4.27 8.55 3.59
C VAL A 64 4.95 7.92 2.37
N GLY A 65 4.83 6.60 2.18
CA GLY A 65 5.37 5.90 1.01
C GLY A 65 4.78 6.43 -0.30
N ALA A 66 3.46 6.57 -0.37
CA ALA A 66 2.78 7.10 -1.55
C ALA A 66 3.15 8.56 -1.82
N PHE A 67 3.26 9.40 -0.79
CA PHE A 67 3.70 10.78 -0.96
C PHE A 67 5.13 10.86 -1.49
N LEU A 68 6.06 10.07 -0.92
CA LEU A 68 7.46 10.02 -1.37
C LEU A 68 7.59 9.55 -2.83
N VAL A 69 6.83 8.54 -3.24
CA VAL A 69 6.82 8.09 -4.64
C VAL A 69 6.34 9.21 -5.57
N ASN A 70 5.25 9.88 -5.22
CA ASN A 70 4.65 10.88 -6.09
C ASN A 70 5.46 12.20 -6.13
N ILE A 71 5.98 12.67 -5.00
CA ILE A 71 6.76 13.92 -4.98
C ILE A 71 8.07 13.78 -5.77
N THR A 72 8.69 12.60 -5.71
CA THR A 72 9.92 12.28 -6.46
C THR A 72 9.67 11.94 -7.93
N THR A 73 8.42 12.03 -8.40
CA THR A 73 8.04 11.69 -9.79
C THR A 73 7.33 12.85 -10.48
N ALA A 74 6.31 13.43 -9.85
CA ALA A 74 5.50 14.51 -10.42
C ALA A 74 5.94 15.92 -9.99
N GLY A 75 6.77 16.06 -8.94
CA GLY A 75 7.32 17.34 -8.47
C GLY A 75 6.34 18.32 -7.79
N SER A 76 5.04 18.20 -8.08
CA SER A 76 3.99 19.02 -7.45
C SER A 76 3.58 18.47 -6.09
N VAL A 77 3.76 19.27 -5.03
CA VAL A 77 3.38 18.92 -3.64
C VAL A 77 1.88 18.67 -3.52
N ALA A 78 1.05 19.54 -4.10
CA ALA A 78 -0.40 19.44 -4.01
C ALA A 78 -0.92 18.17 -4.73
N THR A 79 -0.40 17.89 -5.92
CA THR A 79 -0.75 16.67 -6.68
C THR A 79 -0.29 15.41 -5.95
N SER A 80 0.92 15.43 -5.40
CA SER A 80 1.47 14.29 -4.67
C SER A 80 0.72 13.99 -3.39
N ALA A 81 0.29 15.02 -2.66
CA ALA A 81 -0.55 14.88 -1.48
C ALA A 81 -1.93 14.31 -1.84
N ALA A 82 -2.56 14.81 -2.91
CA ALA A 82 -3.86 14.30 -3.36
C ALA A 82 -3.79 12.81 -3.76
N ILE A 83 -2.77 12.42 -4.53
CA ILE A 83 -2.57 11.00 -4.91
C ILE A 83 -2.26 10.15 -3.69
N ALA A 84 -1.40 10.61 -2.78
CA ALA A 84 -1.07 9.87 -1.56
C ALA A 84 -2.29 9.60 -0.68
N VAL A 85 -3.17 10.61 -0.52
CA VAL A 85 -4.43 10.45 0.20
C VAL A 85 -5.34 9.47 -0.53
N GLY A 86 -5.48 9.58 -1.86
CA GLY A 86 -6.26 8.66 -2.68
C GLY A 86 -5.80 7.20 -2.53
N ASN A 87 -4.50 6.94 -2.72
CA ASN A 87 -3.92 5.60 -2.60
C ASN A 87 -4.09 5.01 -1.19
N THR A 88 -4.02 5.86 -0.17
CA THR A 88 -4.21 5.43 1.23
C THR A 88 -5.68 5.08 1.49
N LEU A 89 -6.61 5.90 1.01
CA LEU A 89 -8.05 5.64 1.12
C LEU A 89 -8.46 4.38 0.35
N GLU A 90 -7.93 4.17 -0.85
CA GLU A 90 -8.13 2.96 -1.63
C GLU A 90 -7.71 1.72 -0.83
N GLY A 91 -6.51 1.74 -0.24
CA GLY A 91 -6.02 0.65 0.61
C GLY A 91 -6.90 0.39 1.82
N LEU A 92 -7.31 1.44 2.52
CA LEU A 92 -8.18 1.35 3.71
C LEU A 92 -9.56 0.79 3.35
N LEU A 93 -10.18 1.28 2.28
CA LEU A 93 -11.47 0.82 1.79
C LEU A 93 -11.38 -0.63 1.30
N GLY A 94 -10.32 -0.98 0.55
CA GLY A 94 -10.07 -2.35 0.11
C GLY A 94 -9.93 -3.31 1.28
N ALA A 95 -9.11 -2.95 2.28
CA ALA A 95 -8.93 -3.76 3.48
C ALA A 95 -10.23 -3.88 4.29
N TYR A 96 -11.01 -2.81 4.37
CA TYR A 96 -12.32 -2.81 5.02
C TYR A 96 -13.31 -3.74 4.32
N LEU A 97 -13.45 -3.64 3.00
CA LEU A 97 -14.35 -4.49 2.22
C LEU A 97 -13.94 -5.97 2.29
N VAL A 98 -12.64 -6.27 2.20
CA VAL A 98 -12.13 -7.65 2.32
C VAL A 98 -12.36 -8.21 3.73
N ASN A 99 -12.12 -7.43 4.78
CA ASN A 99 -12.44 -7.82 6.15
C ASN A 99 -13.94 -8.03 6.36
N ARG A 100 -14.77 -7.18 5.77
CA ARG A 100 -16.23 -7.20 5.96
C ARG A 100 -16.93 -8.32 5.19
N PHE A 101 -16.49 -8.60 3.96
CA PHE A 101 -17.20 -9.46 3.01
C PHE A 101 -16.43 -10.71 2.60
N ALA A 102 -15.10 -10.74 2.71
CA ALA A 102 -14.25 -11.83 2.22
C ALA A 102 -13.49 -12.59 3.33
N ARG A 103 -13.90 -12.44 4.60
CA ARG A 103 -13.25 -13.09 5.77
C ARG A 103 -11.81 -12.62 6.04
N GLY A 104 -11.46 -11.40 5.61
CA GLY A 104 -10.24 -10.71 6.03
C GLY A 104 -8.95 -11.45 5.69
N GLN A 105 -8.10 -11.71 6.68
CA GLN A 105 -6.83 -12.43 6.51
C GLN A 105 -6.96 -13.81 5.86
N ARG A 106 -8.13 -14.45 5.93
CA ARG A 106 -8.38 -15.76 5.32
C ARG A 106 -8.92 -15.69 3.89
N ALA A 107 -9.11 -14.48 3.35
CA ALA A 107 -9.58 -14.28 1.97
C ALA A 107 -8.66 -14.93 0.94
N CYS A 108 -7.37 -15.11 1.25
CA CYS A 108 -6.38 -15.73 0.35
C CYS A 108 -5.90 -17.11 0.83
N GLU A 109 -6.49 -17.70 1.89
CA GLU A 109 -6.08 -19.03 2.39
C GLU A 109 -6.45 -20.17 1.42
N ARG A 110 -7.43 -19.94 0.53
CA ARG A 110 -7.82 -20.88 -0.52
C ARG A 110 -7.52 -20.30 -1.88
N ALA A 111 -6.81 -21.06 -2.71
CA ALA A 111 -6.56 -20.71 -4.11
C ALA A 111 -7.84 -20.36 -4.89
N ARG A 112 -8.98 -20.94 -4.49
CA ARG A 112 -10.29 -20.68 -5.08
C ARG A 112 -10.86 -19.28 -4.80
N ASP A 113 -10.40 -18.62 -3.73
CA ASP A 113 -10.80 -17.25 -3.40
C ASP A 113 -9.90 -16.20 -4.09
N ILE A 114 -8.69 -16.60 -4.52
CA ILE A 114 -7.79 -15.78 -5.37
C ILE A 114 -8.43 -15.54 -6.75
N PHE A 115 -9.06 -16.55 -7.33
CA PHE A 115 -9.77 -16.43 -8.62
C PHE A 115 -11.05 -15.58 -8.57
N LYS A 116 -11.55 -15.21 -7.39
CA LYS A 116 -12.68 -14.26 -7.27
C LYS A 116 -12.22 -12.80 -7.30
N LEU A 117 -10.92 -12.56 -7.20
CA LEU A 117 -10.28 -11.24 -7.18
C LEU A 117 -9.54 -10.92 -8.50
N ALA A 118 -9.55 -11.85 -9.46
CA ALA A 118 -9.00 -11.72 -10.82
C ALA A 118 -10.13 -11.47 -11.84
#